data_AF-A0A0G1RCS3-F1
#
_entry.id   AF-A0A0G1RCS3-F1
#
_cell.length_a   1.000
_cell.length_b   1.000
_cell.length_c   1.000
_cell.angle_alpha   90.00
_cell.angle_beta   90.00
_cell.angle_gamma   90.00
#
_symmetry.space_group_name_H-M   'P 1'
#
loop_
_entity.id
_entity.type
_entity.pdbx_description
1 polymer ?
#
loop_
_entity_poly.entity_id
_entity_poly.type
_entity_poly.pdbx_seq_one_letter_code
_entity_poly.pdbx_strand_id
1 'polypeptide(L)'
;MAKNNAKLPVGQKPAALKSGEDLALEALAQSAETAETASEEELAASDKMAETLTSLQSLVERHALELEEIKSKLRDSRSSLKDVFENDPALSEAQAEMETHNLKVKERKAQLQTNPAAMSLKAKIGELREQQKELEETLSNHLVNYHSLTHSHSFDTSDGDQWEFTITAKIKPRKKHQEN
;
A
#
# COMPACT_ATOMS: atom_id res chain seq x y z
N MET A 1 -104.81 8.01 4.09
CA MET A 1 -103.47 8.35 4.64
C MET A 1 -103.35 9.87 4.72
N ALA A 2 -102.66 10.36 5.76
CA ALA A 2 -102.89 11.63 6.43
C ALA A 2 -102.61 12.90 5.61
N LYS A 3 -103.47 13.91 5.81
CA LYS A 3 -103.13 15.33 5.69
C LYS A 3 -102.71 15.81 7.07
N ASN A 4 -101.56 16.45 7.22
CA ASN A 4 -101.28 17.27 8.39
C ASN A 4 -100.44 18.48 8.01
N ASN A 5 -100.86 19.61 8.56
CA ASN A 5 -100.48 20.97 8.23
C ASN A 5 -99.57 21.54 9.34
N ALA A 6 -98.76 22.54 8.96
CA ALA A 6 -98.09 23.55 9.78
C ALA A 6 -96.93 23.15 10.72
N LYS A 7 -95.75 23.75 10.52
CA LYS A 7 -95.33 25.00 11.20
C LYS A 7 -93.93 25.45 10.73
N LEU A 8 -93.83 26.68 10.21
CA LEU A 8 -92.57 27.38 9.97
C LEU A 8 -92.04 27.96 11.30
N PRO A 9 -90.75 27.84 11.63
CA PRO A 9 -90.12 28.68 12.63
C PRO A 9 -89.56 29.96 11.98
N VAL A 10 -89.94 31.09 12.58
CA VAL A 10 -89.55 32.46 12.23
C VAL A 10 -88.19 32.79 12.86
N GLY A 11 -87.35 33.49 12.10
CA GLY A 11 -86.37 34.44 12.65
C GLY A 11 -84.96 33.92 12.91
N GLN A 12 -84.11 33.94 11.88
CA GLN A 12 -82.68 34.24 12.05
C GLN A 12 -82.27 35.27 10.99
N LYS A 13 -81.72 36.39 11.46
CA LYS A 13 -81.17 37.46 10.60
C LYS A 13 -80.02 36.87 9.76
N PRO A 14 -79.90 37.20 8.46
CA PRO A 14 -78.75 36.77 7.68
C PRO A 14 -77.47 37.37 8.27
N ALA A 15 -76.46 36.54 8.47
CA ALA A 15 -75.13 36.99 8.86
C ALA A 15 -74.64 38.03 7.84
N ALA A 16 -74.18 39.17 8.33
CA ALA A 16 -73.58 40.19 7.48
C ALA A 16 -72.41 39.55 6.72
N LEU A 17 -72.50 39.54 5.39
CA LEU A 17 -71.39 39.12 4.54
C LEU A 17 -70.26 40.12 4.74
N LYS A 18 -69.12 39.65 5.23
CA LYS A 18 -67.89 40.45 5.34
C LYS A 18 -67.60 41.11 3.99
N SER A 19 -67.30 42.41 3.97
CA SER A 19 -67.02 43.11 2.72
C SER A 19 -65.71 42.60 2.11
N GLY A 20 -65.55 42.70 0.79
CA GLY A 20 -64.32 42.26 0.12
C GLY A 20 -63.05 42.96 0.61
N GLU A 21 -63.19 44.19 1.14
CA GLU A 21 -62.10 44.94 1.77
C GLU A 21 -61.70 44.36 3.13
N ASP A 22 -62.66 43.92 3.95
CA ASP A 22 -62.37 43.28 5.24
C ASP A 22 -61.62 41.96 5.06
N LEU A 23 -62.00 41.21 4.02
CA LEU A 23 -61.39 39.92 3.70
C LEU A 23 -59.96 40.09 3.14
N ALA A 24 -59.72 41.18 2.40
CA ALA A 24 -58.39 41.55 1.91
C ALA A 24 -57.47 42.02 3.05
N LEU A 25 -57.99 42.79 4.02
CA LEU A 25 -57.26 43.22 5.21
C LEU A 25 -56.90 42.03 6.13
N GLU A 26 -57.84 41.11 6.35
CA GLU A 26 -57.63 39.89 7.14
C GLU A 26 -56.56 39.00 6.48
N ALA A 27 -56.62 38.82 5.15
CA ALA A 27 -55.61 38.06 4.41
C ALA A 27 -54.21 38.72 4.45
N LEU A 28 -54.13 40.05 4.37
CA LEU A 28 -52.86 40.76 4.43
C LEU A 28 -52.25 40.67 5.84
N ALA A 29 -53.05 40.86 6.89
CA ALA A 29 -52.59 40.70 8.28
C ALA A 29 -52.12 39.27 8.55
N GLN A 30 -52.86 38.27 8.08
CA GLN A 30 -52.48 36.87 8.24
C GLN A 30 -51.21 36.53 7.47
N SER A 31 -50.99 37.13 6.28
CA SER A 31 -49.74 36.98 5.52
C SER A 31 -48.53 37.66 6.19
N ALA A 32 -48.74 38.78 6.89
CA ALA A 32 -47.69 39.46 7.65
C ALA A 32 -47.32 38.67 8.91
N GLU A 33 -48.30 38.13 9.65
CA GLU A 33 -48.05 37.29 10.82
C GLU A 33 -47.36 35.96 10.45
N THR A 34 -47.73 35.36 9.31
CA THR A 34 -47.02 34.16 8.81
C THR A 34 -45.62 34.46 8.31
N ALA A 35 -45.35 35.66 7.78
CA ALA A 35 -44.01 36.07 7.39
C ALA A 35 -43.10 36.34 8.61
N GLU A 36 -43.62 37.00 9.64
CA GLU A 36 -42.89 37.26 10.90
C GLU A 36 -42.55 35.95 11.62
N THR A 37 -43.53 35.05 11.79
CA THR A 37 -43.32 33.74 12.43
C THR A 37 -42.35 32.84 11.66
N ALA A 38 -42.42 32.81 10.33
CA ALA A 38 -41.45 32.10 9.51
C ALA A 38 -40.02 32.65 9.67
N SER A 39 -39.88 33.97 9.79
CA SER A 39 -38.57 34.61 9.99
C SER A 39 -37.95 34.30 11.36
N GLU A 40 -38.76 34.25 12.43
CA GLU A 40 -38.28 33.87 13.77
C GLU A 40 -37.88 32.39 13.86
N GLU A 41 -38.62 31.49 13.19
CA GLU A 41 -38.27 30.07 13.13
C GLU A 41 -36.97 29.82 12.36
N GLU A 42 -36.74 30.53 11.26
CA GLU A 42 -35.48 30.45 10.50
C GLU A 42 -34.29 30.99 11.29
N LEU A 43 -34.46 32.11 12.01
CA LEU A 43 -33.43 32.68 12.90
C LEU A 43 -33.10 31.71 14.04
N ALA A 44 -34.10 31.13 14.70
CA ALA A 44 -33.89 30.16 15.78
C ALA A 44 -33.23 28.85 15.28
N ALA A 45 -33.53 28.42 14.05
CA ALA A 45 -32.85 27.28 13.43
C ALA A 45 -31.39 27.59 13.09
N SER A 46 -31.12 28.80 12.60
CA SER A 46 -29.77 29.29 12.32
C SER A 46 -28.92 29.40 13.59
N ASP A 47 -29.47 29.92 14.68
CA ASP A 47 -28.79 30.02 15.98
C ASP A 47 -28.44 28.65 16.56
N LYS A 48 -29.40 27.69 16.54
CA LYS A 48 -29.12 26.31 16.95
C LYS A 48 -28.03 25.67 16.09
N MET A 49 -28.02 25.94 14.79
CA MET A 49 -26.98 25.43 13.90
C MET A 49 -25.61 26.04 14.23
N ALA A 50 -25.55 27.34 14.51
CA ALA A 50 -24.32 28.01 14.94
C ALA A 50 -23.80 27.48 16.29
N GLU A 51 -24.67 27.21 17.25
CA GLU A 51 -24.32 26.59 18.53
C GLU A 51 -23.75 25.17 18.35
N THR A 52 -24.41 24.34 17.54
CA THR A 52 -23.92 22.97 17.26
C THR A 52 -22.57 22.98 16.54
N LEU A 53 -22.38 23.89 15.58
CA LEU A 53 -21.11 24.05 14.88
C LEU A 53 -19.99 24.48 15.84
N THR A 54 -20.27 25.44 16.73
CA THR A 54 -19.32 25.89 17.73
C THR A 54 -18.95 24.77 18.71
N SER A 55 -19.93 23.99 19.16
CA SER A 55 -19.71 22.82 20.01
C SER A 55 -18.83 21.78 19.31
N LEU A 56 -19.14 21.44 18.05
CA LEU A 56 -18.36 20.50 17.26
C LEU A 56 -16.94 21.00 17.05
N GLN A 57 -16.74 22.28 16.76
CA GLN A 57 -15.43 22.88 16.59
C GLN A 57 -14.58 22.76 17.87
N SER A 58 -15.16 23.05 19.03
CA SER A 58 -14.46 22.89 20.32
C SER A 58 -14.07 21.43 20.60
N LEU A 59 -14.93 20.48 20.22
CA LEU A 59 -14.69 19.05 20.38
C LEU A 59 -13.55 18.58 19.46
N VAL A 60 -13.58 19.01 18.20
CA VAL A 60 -12.55 18.72 17.20
C VAL A 60 -11.22 19.31 17.62
N GLU A 61 -11.19 20.55 18.09
CA GLU A 61 -9.98 21.22 18.56
C GLU A 61 -9.37 20.48 19.75
N ARG A 62 -10.19 20.12 20.75
CA ARG A 62 -9.73 19.34 21.91
C ARG A 62 -9.12 18.00 21.49
N HIS A 63 -9.76 17.26 20.58
CA HIS A 63 -9.24 15.98 20.10
C HIS A 63 -8.00 16.14 19.23
N ALA A 64 -7.89 17.23 18.46
CA ALA A 64 -6.68 17.53 17.69
C ALA A 64 -5.48 17.78 18.60
N LEU A 65 -5.66 18.55 19.68
CA LEU A 65 -4.63 18.79 20.70
C LEU A 65 -4.24 17.51 21.44
N GLU A 66 -5.22 16.71 21.85
CA GLU A 66 -4.99 15.42 22.51
C GLU A 66 -4.21 14.45 21.60
N LEU A 67 -4.55 14.41 20.31
CA LEU A 67 -3.84 13.59 19.32
C LEU A 67 -2.37 14.02 19.18
N GLU A 68 -2.09 15.33 19.17
CA GLU A 68 -0.73 15.84 19.09
C GLU A 68 0.09 15.48 20.34
N GLU A 69 -0.52 15.58 21.52
CA GLU A 69 0.10 15.17 22.78
C GLU A 69 0.42 13.67 22.79
N ILE A 70 -0.52 12.83 22.35
CA ILE A 70 -0.31 11.37 22.24
C ILE A 70 0.81 11.07 21.25
N LYS A 71 0.87 11.76 20.10
CA LYS A 71 1.95 11.60 19.12
C LYS A 71 3.32 11.96 19.72
N SER A 72 3.41 13.05 20.46
CA SER A 72 4.66 13.42 21.14
C SER A 72 5.07 12.36 22.16
N LYS A 73 4.16 11.95 23.05
CA LYS A 73 4.43 10.90 24.05
C LYS A 73 4.88 9.60 23.41
N LEU A 74 4.30 9.22 22.26
CA LEU A 74 4.67 8.03 21.54
C LEU A 74 6.06 8.14 20.91
N ARG A 75 6.43 9.30 20.37
CA ARG A 75 7.80 9.56 19.89
C ARG A 75 8.80 9.47 21.04
N ASP A 76 8.49 10.10 22.17
CA ASP A 76 9.39 10.15 23.32
C ASP A 76 9.56 8.75 23.91
N SER A 77 8.47 7.98 24.06
CA SER A 77 8.51 6.59 24.52
C SER A 77 9.31 5.68 23.60
N ARG A 78 9.22 5.88 22.27
CA ARG A 78 10.05 5.16 21.30
C ARG A 78 11.54 5.51 21.44
N SER A 79 11.85 6.79 21.65
CA SER A 79 13.23 7.22 21.90
C SER A 79 13.76 6.59 23.18
N SER A 80 13.02 6.69 24.29
CA SER A 80 13.43 6.10 25.56
C SER A 80 13.60 4.58 25.45
N LEU A 81 12.74 3.89 24.70
CA LEU A 81 12.91 2.46 24.46
C LEU A 81 14.21 2.17 23.70
N LYS A 82 14.52 2.95 22.66
CA LYS A 82 15.79 2.84 21.93
C LYS A 82 16.98 3.08 22.85
N ASP A 83 16.91 4.11 23.69
CA ASP A 83 17.96 4.45 24.65
C ASP A 83 18.18 3.33 25.68
N VAL A 84 17.13 2.63 26.12
CA VAL A 84 17.26 1.46 27.00
C VAL A 84 18.10 0.37 26.35
N PHE A 85 17.86 0.06 25.08
CA PHE A 85 18.65 -0.95 24.37
C PHE A 85 20.08 -0.46 24.08
N GLU A 86 20.26 0.81 23.70
CA GLU A 86 21.59 1.35 23.37
C GLU A 86 22.49 1.47 24.61
N ASN A 87 21.91 1.65 25.80
CA ASN A 87 22.64 1.74 27.06
C ASN A 87 22.70 0.40 27.83
N ASP A 88 22.12 -0.68 27.30
CA ASP A 88 22.19 -1.98 27.95
C ASP A 88 23.62 -2.55 27.84
N PRO A 89 24.33 -2.72 28.97
CA PRO A 89 25.72 -3.18 28.93
C PRO A 89 25.83 -4.63 28.46
N ALA A 90 24.86 -5.49 28.77
CA ALA A 90 24.88 -6.89 28.36
C ALA A 90 24.66 -7.04 26.85
N LEU A 91 23.79 -6.22 26.25
CA LEU A 91 23.60 -6.17 24.80
C LEU A 91 24.86 -5.67 24.10
N SER A 92 25.49 -4.61 24.61
CA SER A 92 26.73 -4.05 24.07
C SER A 92 27.89 -5.06 24.15
N GLU A 93 28.03 -5.76 25.28
CA GLU A 93 29.01 -6.84 25.44
C GLU A 93 28.75 -7.98 24.44
N ALA A 94 27.50 -8.44 24.30
CA ALA A 94 27.15 -9.48 23.33
C ALA A 94 27.43 -9.06 21.87
N GLN A 95 27.21 -7.79 21.53
CA GLN A 95 27.54 -7.24 20.21
C GLN A 95 29.06 -7.21 19.99
N ALA A 96 29.84 -6.76 20.98
CA ALA A 96 31.29 -6.76 20.91
C ALA A 96 31.84 -8.20 20.77
N GLU A 97 31.32 -9.15 21.54
CA GLU A 97 31.68 -10.57 21.42
C GLU A 97 31.40 -11.10 20.01
N MET A 98 30.21 -10.83 19.45
CA MET A 98 29.85 -11.22 18.09
C MET A 98 30.84 -10.65 17.06
N GLU A 99 31.21 -9.38 17.16
CA GLU A 99 32.20 -8.76 16.28
C GLU A 99 33.56 -9.46 16.39
N THR A 100 34.03 -9.74 17.61
CA THR A 100 35.30 -10.46 17.79
C THR A 100 35.26 -11.86 17.19
N HIS A 101 34.14 -12.59 17.35
CA HIS A 101 33.96 -13.91 16.76
C HIS A 101 33.93 -13.83 15.23
N ASN A 102 33.25 -12.84 14.66
CA ASN A 102 33.24 -12.61 13.21
C ASN A 102 34.64 -12.33 12.65
N LEU A 103 35.43 -11.50 13.35
CA LEU A 103 36.82 -11.25 12.99
C LEU A 103 37.66 -12.54 13.05
N LYS A 104 37.54 -13.32 14.12
CA LYS A 104 38.24 -14.62 14.26
C LYS A 104 37.86 -15.61 13.16
N VAL A 105 36.58 -15.68 12.79
CA VAL A 105 36.12 -16.54 11.68
C VAL A 105 36.72 -16.08 10.35
N LYS A 106 36.73 -14.77 10.10
CA LYS A 106 37.32 -14.19 8.88
C LYS A 106 38.82 -14.47 8.80
N GLU A 107 39.54 -14.27 9.90
CA GLU A 107 40.97 -14.55 10.00
C GLU A 107 41.25 -16.04 9.78
N ARG A 108 40.51 -16.92 10.44
CA ARG A 108 40.68 -18.38 10.29
C ARG A 108 40.40 -18.83 8.85
N LYS A 109 39.39 -18.26 8.18
CA LYS A 109 39.12 -18.51 6.76
C LYS A 109 40.28 -18.05 5.88
N ALA A 110 40.84 -16.86 6.13
CA ALA A 110 41.99 -16.35 5.40
C ALA A 110 43.23 -17.26 5.59
N GLN A 111 43.51 -17.68 6.82
CA GLN A 111 44.59 -18.64 7.11
C GLN A 111 44.35 -20.01 6.47
N LEU A 112 43.10 -20.47 6.41
CA LEU A 112 42.78 -21.74 5.75
C LEU A 112 42.95 -21.64 4.24
N GLN A 113 42.68 -20.48 3.64
CA GLN A 113 42.93 -20.24 2.21
C GLN A 113 44.41 -20.21 1.85
N THR A 114 45.29 -19.82 2.78
CA THR A 114 46.75 -19.85 2.60
C THR A 114 47.37 -21.19 3.02
N ASN A 115 46.59 -22.12 3.57
CA ASN A 115 47.07 -23.46 3.89
C ASN A 115 47.53 -24.17 2.59
N PRO A 116 48.74 -24.76 2.56
CA PRO A 116 49.25 -25.48 1.39
C PRO A 116 48.27 -26.52 0.80
N ALA A 117 47.51 -27.23 1.65
CA ALA A 117 46.51 -28.20 1.19
C ALA A 117 45.34 -27.53 0.45
N ALA A 118 44.86 -26.38 0.95
CA ALA A 118 43.80 -25.62 0.30
C ALA A 118 44.26 -24.95 -0.99
N MET A 119 45.51 -24.43 -1.01
CA MET A 119 46.11 -23.88 -2.22
C MET A 119 46.31 -24.94 -3.30
N SER A 120 46.81 -26.13 -2.92
CA SER A 120 46.96 -27.27 -3.83
C SER A 120 45.61 -27.70 -4.41
N LEU A 121 44.57 -27.80 -3.57
CA LEU A 121 43.23 -28.13 -4.03
C LEU A 121 42.67 -27.06 -4.98
N LYS A 122 42.87 -25.78 -4.68
CA LYS A 122 42.44 -24.67 -5.55
C LYS A 122 43.15 -24.70 -6.90
N ALA A 123 44.45 -25.00 -6.91
CA ALA A 123 45.22 -25.17 -8.14
C ALA A 123 44.67 -26.36 -8.96
N LYS A 124 44.40 -27.50 -8.30
CA LYS A 124 43.82 -28.67 -8.96
C LYS A 124 42.43 -28.40 -9.53
N ILE A 125 41.59 -27.67 -8.81
CA ILE A 125 40.27 -27.23 -9.31
C ILE A 125 40.44 -26.33 -10.54
N GLY A 126 41.42 -25.43 -10.54
CA GLY A 126 41.73 -24.58 -11.69
C GLY A 126 42.16 -25.40 -12.90
N GLU A 127 43.08 -26.34 -12.71
CA GLU A 127 43.55 -27.26 -13.75
C GLU A 127 42.41 -28.10 -14.34
N LEU A 128 41.58 -28.71 -13.48
CA LEU A 128 40.43 -29.51 -13.91
C LEU A 128 39.42 -28.70 -14.70
N ARG A 129 39.23 -27.41 -14.38
CA ARG A 129 38.35 -26.52 -15.15
C ARG A 129 38.89 -26.19 -16.53
N GLU A 130 40.20 -25.97 -16.66
CA GLU A 130 40.78 -25.75 -17.98
C GLU A 130 40.73 -27.02 -18.81
N GLN A 131 41.07 -28.18 -18.23
CA GLN A 131 40.93 -29.49 -18.87
C GLN A 131 39.48 -29.75 -19.32
N GLN A 132 38.50 -29.44 -18.47
CA GLN A 132 37.08 -29.55 -18.83
C GLN A 132 36.75 -28.68 -20.05
N LYS A 133 37.18 -27.42 -20.07
CA LYS A 133 36.88 -26.48 -21.16
C LYS A 133 37.54 -26.90 -22.48
N GLU A 134 38.79 -27.35 -22.43
CA GLU A 134 39.51 -27.87 -23.61
C GLU A 134 38.82 -29.12 -24.18
N LEU A 135 38.37 -30.04 -23.30
CA LEU A 135 37.62 -31.23 -23.70
C LEU A 135 36.26 -30.86 -24.28
N GLU A 136 35.53 -29.91 -23.68
CA GLU A 136 34.25 -29.42 -24.19
C GLU A 136 34.39 -28.77 -25.57
N GLU A 137 35.42 -27.96 -25.79
CA GLU A 137 35.70 -27.35 -27.10
C GLU A 137 36.04 -28.42 -28.15
N THR A 138 36.90 -29.37 -27.79
CA THR A 138 37.27 -30.49 -28.65
C THR A 138 36.05 -31.36 -28.99
N LEU A 139 35.23 -31.68 -27.99
CA LEU A 139 34.00 -32.45 -28.17
C LEU A 139 33.00 -31.70 -29.04
N SER A 140 32.81 -30.40 -28.83
CA SER A 140 31.95 -29.57 -29.67
C SER A 140 32.37 -29.62 -31.14
N ASN A 141 33.68 -29.50 -31.43
CA ASN A 141 34.20 -29.60 -32.78
C ASN A 141 33.92 -30.99 -33.39
N HIS A 142 34.13 -32.06 -32.62
CA HIS A 142 33.83 -33.42 -33.07
C HIS A 142 32.34 -33.65 -33.32
N LEU A 143 31.45 -33.13 -32.47
CA LEU A 143 30.00 -33.26 -32.63
C LEU A 143 29.48 -32.52 -33.86
N VAL A 144 30.04 -31.34 -34.17
CA VAL A 144 29.73 -30.61 -35.41
C VAL A 144 30.15 -31.42 -36.64
N ASN A 145 31.35 -32.00 -36.61
CA ASN A 145 31.84 -32.87 -37.71
C ASN A 145 31.03 -34.16 -37.82
N TYR A 146 30.64 -34.76 -36.70
CA TYR A 146 29.81 -35.97 -36.68
C TYR A 146 28.44 -35.70 -37.31
N HIS A 147 27.79 -34.60 -36.93
CA HIS A 147 26.52 -34.20 -37.54
C HIS A 147 26.67 -33.87 -39.03
N SER A 148 27.76 -33.24 -39.48
CA SER A 148 27.94 -32.94 -40.90
C SER A 148 28.10 -34.21 -41.76
N LEU A 149 28.66 -35.28 -41.19
CA LEU A 149 28.83 -36.56 -41.87
C LEU A 149 27.57 -37.43 -41.81
N THR A 150 26.93 -37.53 -40.65
CA THR A 150 25.85 -38.49 -40.39
C THR A 150 24.45 -37.89 -40.45
N HIS A 151 24.34 -36.55 -40.37
CA HIS A 151 23.08 -35.81 -40.19
C HIS A 151 22.28 -36.25 -38.95
N SER A 152 22.94 -36.93 -37.99
CA SER A 152 22.36 -37.37 -36.73
C SER A 152 22.68 -36.39 -35.60
N HIS A 153 21.72 -36.22 -34.70
CA HIS A 153 21.83 -35.46 -33.45
C HIS A 153 22.00 -36.35 -32.23
N SER A 154 22.16 -37.67 -32.44
CA SER A 154 22.44 -38.63 -31.39
C SER A 154 23.60 -39.54 -31.77
N PHE A 155 24.32 -40.02 -30.77
CA PHE A 155 25.35 -41.06 -30.90
C PHE A 155 25.19 -42.10 -29.80
N ASP A 156 25.54 -43.34 -30.10
CA ASP A 156 25.48 -44.43 -29.15
C ASP A 156 26.82 -44.54 -28.41
N THR A 157 26.75 -44.77 -27.10
CA THR A 157 27.91 -44.98 -26.24
C THR A 157 28.27 -46.45 -26.18
N SER A 158 29.52 -46.74 -25.79
CA SER A 158 30.01 -48.11 -25.60
C SER A 158 29.20 -48.92 -24.57
N ASP A 159 28.51 -48.23 -23.67
CA ASP A 159 27.71 -48.81 -22.60
C ASP A 159 26.26 -49.13 -23.05
N GLY A 160 25.94 -48.82 -24.32
CA GLY A 160 24.62 -49.06 -24.91
C GLY A 160 23.62 -47.92 -24.70
N ASP A 161 24.02 -46.83 -24.04
CA ASP A 161 23.19 -45.64 -23.90
C ASP A 161 23.29 -44.76 -25.15
N GLN A 162 22.16 -44.17 -25.56
CA GLN A 162 22.13 -43.18 -26.63
C GLN A 162 22.14 -41.77 -26.05
N TRP A 163 23.09 -40.95 -26.48
CA TRP A 163 23.24 -39.57 -26.05
C TRP A 163 22.81 -38.62 -27.17
N GLU A 164 21.98 -37.64 -26.84
CA GLU A 164 21.52 -36.59 -27.76
C GLU A 164 22.34 -35.31 -27.55
N PHE A 165 22.66 -34.61 -28.63
CA PHE A 165 23.37 -33.34 -28.61
C PHE A 165 22.74 -32.31 -29.54
N THR A 166 22.94 -31.02 -29.24
CA THR A 166 22.41 -29.91 -30.03
C THR A 166 23.54 -29.00 -30.51
N ILE A 167 23.53 -28.64 -31.78
CA ILE A 167 24.49 -27.67 -32.36
C ILE A 167 23.86 -26.28 -32.31
N THR A 168 24.45 -25.38 -31.51
CA THR A 168 23.98 -23.99 -31.41
C THR A 168 24.98 -23.03 -32.05
N ALA A 169 24.58 -22.35 -33.13
CA ALA A 169 25.33 -21.22 -33.67
C ALA A 169 24.83 -19.90 -33.05
N LYS A 170 25.73 -19.08 -32.50
CA LYS A 170 25.38 -17.75 -31.94
C LYS A 170 26.04 -16.64 -32.75
N ILE A 171 25.25 -15.67 -33.21
CA ILE A 171 25.74 -14.47 -33.89
C ILE A 171 26.21 -13.45 -32.82
N LYS A 172 27.45 -12.99 -32.92
CA LYS A 172 27.95 -11.92 -32.04
C LYS A 172 27.43 -10.54 -32.50
N PRO A 173 27.12 -9.61 -31.57
CA PRO A 173 26.65 -8.28 -31.92
C PRO A 173 27.70 -7.51 -32.74
N ARG A 174 27.24 -6.74 -33.73
CA ARG A 174 28.08 -5.94 -34.62
C ARG A 174 28.84 -4.87 -33.82
N LYS A 175 30.17 -4.89 -33.83
CA LYS A 175 30.98 -3.79 -33.28
C LYS A 175 30.70 -2.53 -34.11
N LYS A 176 30.13 -1.48 -33.50
CA LYS A 176 30.06 -0.15 -34.11
C LYS A 176 31.49 0.41 -34.14
N HIS A 177 32.03 0.63 -35.33
CA HIS A 177 33.22 1.46 -35.52
C HIS A 177 32.86 2.87 -35.00
N GLN A 178 33.52 3.33 -33.93
CA GLN A 178 33.55 4.76 -33.63
C GLN A 178 34.70 5.30 -34.48
N GLU A 179 34.35 6.04 -35.54
CA GLU A 179 35.29 6.92 -36.22
C GLU A 179 35.64 8.07 -35.27
N ASN A 180 36.94 8.32 -35.12
CA ASN A 180 37.50 9.48 -34.40
C ASN A 180 37.28 10.76 -35.20
#